data_AF-A0A542Q2X7-F1
#
_entry.id   AF-A0A542Q2X7-F1
#
_cell.length_a   1.000
_cell.length_b   1.000
_cell.length_c   1.000
_cell.angle_alpha   90.00
_cell.angle_beta   90.00
_cell.angle_gamma   90.00
#
_symmetry.space_group_name_H-M   'P 1'
#
loop_
_entity.id
_entity.type
_entity.pdbx_description
1 polymer ?
#
loop_
_entity_poly.entity_id
_entity_poly.type
_entity_poly.pdbx_seq_one_letter_code
_entity_poly.pdbx_strand_id
1 'polypeptide(L)'
;MTRPSPNDDSIRPGEASGTPSGGVTQDDLSRLLAREKTQGGRAAVKKLLGELGFEDSEALTEFVTTRRDAEQAALTELQRREQATDEKLRAAEAREAQATARERAASRRAALAGLGAAGDDLADAVLLIDRALDDKRDADEEAVAAAAEQLKERRPELFGQTRETTPPAPGGSPAGGPPSRGGVPPKPGAAGLEMARRRGFITD
;
A
#
# COMPACT_ATOMS: atom_id res chain seq x y z
N MET A 1 -61.54 -84.90 24.89
CA MET A 1 -62.02 -84.05 26.00
C MET A 1 -63.09 -83.11 25.45
N THR A 2 -64.32 -83.30 25.93
CA THR A 2 -65.43 -82.33 26.10
C THR A 2 -65.95 -81.50 24.90
N ARG A 3 -67.12 -81.91 24.38
CA ARG A 3 -68.21 -81.14 23.70
C ARG A 3 -68.75 -80.00 24.60
N PRO A 4 -69.50 -78.96 24.15
CA PRO A 4 -70.70 -79.11 23.29
C PRO A 4 -71.09 -77.96 22.31
N SER A 5 -71.84 -78.32 21.25
CA SER A 5 -72.86 -77.46 20.57
C SER A 5 -74.09 -77.31 21.50
N PRO A 6 -74.95 -76.26 21.42
CA PRO A 6 -76.01 -76.25 20.40
C PRO A 6 -76.67 -74.86 20.07
N ASN A 7 -77.55 -74.90 19.06
CA ASN A 7 -78.69 -74.01 18.78
C ASN A 7 -78.41 -72.60 18.23
N ASP A 8 -78.83 -72.28 17.00
CA ASP A 8 -80.21 -72.05 16.50
C ASP A 8 -80.58 -70.57 16.66
N ASP A 9 -80.62 -69.83 15.56
CA ASP A 9 -81.88 -69.33 15.04
C ASP A 9 -81.64 -68.49 13.77
N SER A 10 -82.31 -68.91 12.70
CA SER A 10 -83.25 -68.10 11.93
C SER A 10 -83.03 -66.59 11.90
N ILE A 11 -82.96 -66.03 10.68
CA ILE A 11 -83.82 -64.93 10.17
C ILE A 11 -83.08 -64.32 8.94
N ARG A 12 -83.53 -64.69 7.73
CA ARG A 12 -83.60 -63.70 6.64
C ARG A 12 -84.90 -62.92 6.89
N PRO A 13 -84.92 -61.60 6.68
CA PRO A 13 -85.61 -61.17 5.47
C PRO A 13 -85.03 -59.88 4.87
N GLY A 14 -85.41 -59.62 3.63
CA GLY A 14 -85.45 -58.25 3.12
C GLY A 14 -84.58 -58.03 1.90
N GLU A 15 -85.11 -58.40 0.74
CA GLU A 15 -84.98 -57.52 -0.41
C GLU A 15 -85.44 -56.12 0.02
N ALA A 16 -84.51 -55.18 0.09
CA ALA A 16 -84.80 -53.79 -0.12
C ALA A 16 -84.04 -53.38 -1.37
N SER A 17 -84.75 -53.44 -2.48
CA SER A 17 -84.50 -52.57 -3.63
C SER A 17 -84.20 -51.15 -3.14
N GLY A 18 -82.93 -50.79 -3.17
CA GLY A 18 -82.46 -49.44 -2.95
C GLY A 18 -81.42 -49.17 -4.00
N THR A 19 -81.83 -48.51 -5.09
CA THR A 19 -80.97 -47.60 -5.84
C THR A 19 -79.95 -46.99 -4.88
N PRO A 20 -78.64 -46.89 -5.19
CA PRO A 20 -77.82 -45.93 -4.47
C PRO A 20 -78.44 -44.56 -4.76
N SER A 21 -79.38 -44.16 -3.89
CA SER A 21 -79.87 -42.82 -3.74
C SER A 21 -78.63 -42.01 -3.46
N GLY A 22 -78.06 -41.42 -4.50
CA GLY A 22 -77.96 -39.98 -4.72
C GLY A 22 -77.63 -39.08 -3.53
N GLY A 23 -77.13 -39.61 -2.42
CA GLY A 23 -76.76 -38.87 -1.23
C GLY A 23 -75.28 -38.53 -1.32
N VAL A 24 -74.99 -37.31 -1.75
CA VAL A 24 -73.62 -36.79 -1.68
C VAL A 24 -73.18 -36.83 -0.21
N THR A 25 -72.12 -37.57 0.10
CA THR A 25 -71.60 -37.65 1.47
C THR A 25 -70.81 -36.39 1.83
N GLN A 26 -70.65 -36.10 3.12
CA GLN A 26 -69.86 -34.95 3.57
C GLN A 26 -68.40 -35.01 3.08
N ASP A 27 -67.83 -36.21 2.98
CA ASP A 27 -66.50 -36.42 2.41
C ASP A 27 -66.44 -36.14 0.90
N ASP A 28 -67.51 -36.47 0.16
CA ASP A 28 -67.60 -36.15 -1.27
C ASP A 28 -67.74 -34.65 -1.52
N LEU A 29 -68.50 -33.93 -0.69
CA LEU A 29 -68.59 -32.47 -0.72
C LEU A 29 -67.23 -31.82 -0.41
N SER A 30 -66.52 -32.34 0.59
CA SER A 30 -65.18 -31.86 0.97
C SER A 30 -64.19 -32.01 -0.19
N ARG A 31 -64.22 -33.16 -0.88
CA ARG A 31 -63.39 -33.43 -2.06
C ARG A 31 -63.76 -32.57 -3.26
N LEU A 32 -65.05 -32.32 -3.50
CA LEU A 32 -65.54 -31.45 -4.56
C LEU A 32 -65.11 -29.99 -4.33
N LEU A 33 -65.30 -29.46 -3.13
CA LEU A 33 -64.88 -28.11 -2.76
C LEU A 33 -63.37 -27.93 -2.85
N ALA A 34 -62.59 -28.92 -2.42
CA ALA A 34 -61.14 -28.89 -2.57
C ALA A 34 -60.70 -28.87 -4.05
N ARG A 35 -61.36 -29.67 -4.91
CA ARG A 35 -61.12 -29.67 -6.35
C ARG A 35 -61.51 -28.35 -6.99
N GLU A 36 -62.67 -27.80 -6.66
CA GLU A 36 -63.16 -26.53 -7.19
C GLU A 36 -62.26 -25.36 -6.79
N LYS A 37 -61.82 -25.31 -5.53
CA LYS A 37 -60.82 -24.32 -5.08
C LYS A 37 -59.49 -24.45 -5.82
N THR A 38 -59.03 -25.67 -6.05
CA THR A 38 -57.79 -25.92 -6.80
C THR A 38 -57.93 -25.52 -8.27
N GLN A 39 -59.08 -25.78 -8.89
CA GLN A 39 -59.38 -25.39 -10.26
C GLN A 39 -59.52 -23.87 -10.41
N GLY A 40 -60.20 -23.20 -9.49
CA GLY A 40 -60.31 -21.73 -9.44
C GLY A 40 -58.94 -21.07 -9.26
N GLY A 41 -58.09 -21.61 -8.39
CA GLY A 41 -56.71 -21.15 -8.23
C GLY A 41 -55.88 -21.29 -9.51
N ARG A 42 -55.97 -22.43 -10.19
CA ARG A 42 -55.28 -22.65 -11.48
C ARG A 42 -55.80 -21.73 -12.59
N ALA A 43 -57.12 -21.48 -12.64
CA ALA A 43 -57.71 -20.56 -13.61
C ALA A 43 -57.26 -19.12 -13.38
N ALA A 44 -57.19 -18.67 -12.12
CA ALA A 44 -56.69 -17.35 -11.78
C ALA A 44 -55.21 -17.17 -12.17
N VAL A 45 -54.36 -18.17 -11.89
CA VAL A 45 -52.94 -18.16 -12.29
C VAL A 45 -52.79 -18.12 -13.82
N LYS A 46 -53.57 -18.93 -14.55
CA LYS A 46 -53.54 -18.93 -16.03
C LYS A 46 -53.99 -17.59 -16.61
N LYS A 47 -55.01 -16.96 -16.02
CA LYS A 47 -55.46 -15.63 -16.44
C LYS A 47 -54.38 -14.57 -16.19
N LEU A 48 -53.73 -14.60 -15.03
CA LEU A 48 -52.63 -13.70 -14.68
C LEU A 48 -51.44 -13.86 -15.65
N LEU A 49 -51.05 -15.11 -15.94
CA LEU A 49 -49.99 -15.39 -16.91
C LEU A 49 -50.35 -14.86 -18.30
N GLY A 50 -51.60 -15.06 -18.75
CA GLY A 50 -52.09 -14.51 -20.01
C GLY A 50 -52.14 -12.98 -20.04
N GLU A 51 -52.56 -12.32 -18.95
CA GLU A 51 -52.55 -10.85 -18.82
C GLU A 51 -51.11 -10.29 -18.85
N LEU A 52 -50.14 -11.04 -18.31
CA LEU A 52 -48.72 -10.72 -18.35
C LEU A 52 -48.03 -11.14 -19.67
N GLY A 53 -48.75 -11.82 -20.58
CA GLY A 53 -48.24 -12.26 -21.87
C GLY A 53 -47.39 -13.53 -21.85
N PHE A 54 -47.43 -14.31 -20.78
CA PHE A 54 -46.71 -15.59 -20.65
C PHE A 54 -47.63 -16.77 -20.96
N GLU A 55 -47.12 -17.73 -21.74
CA GLU A 55 -47.87 -18.95 -22.10
C GLU A 55 -48.06 -19.89 -20.91
N ASP A 56 -47.06 -19.96 -20.01
CA ASP A 56 -47.07 -20.76 -18.80
C ASP A 56 -46.17 -20.17 -17.70
N SER A 57 -46.14 -20.83 -16.54
CA SER A 57 -45.31 -20.43 -15.40
C SER A 57 -43.82 -20.67 -15.61
N GLU A 58 -43.45 -21.59 -16.51
CA GLU A 58 -42.04 -21.88 -16.81
C GLU A 58 -41.44 -20.72 -17.60
N ALA A 59 -42.15 -20.21 -18.61
CA ALA A 59 -41.76 -19.03 -19.38
C ALA A 59 -41.60 -17.77 -18.52
N LEU A 60 -42.49 -17.58 -17.53
CA LEU A 60 -42.33 -16.49 -16.56
C LEU A 60 -41.08 -16.67 -15.70
N THR A 61 -40.80 -17.90 -15.26
CA THR A 61 -39.64 -18.21 -14.43
C THR A 61 -38.35 -17.97 -15.21
N GLU A 62 -38.26 -18.48 -16.44
CA GLU A 62 -37.11 -18.30 -17.32
C GLU A 62 -36.85 -16.84 -17.67
N PHE A 63 -37.90 -16.06 -17.91
CA PHE A 63 -37.76 -14.62 -18.14
C PHE A 63 -37.19 -13.90 -16.92
N VAL A 64 -37.69 -14.21 -15.72
CA VAL A 64 -37.23 -13.60 -14.47
C VAL A 64 -35.79 -13.99 -14.16
N THR A 65 -35.40 -15.25 -14.38
CA THR A 65 -34.00 -15.69 -14.18
C THR A 65 -33.08 -14.99 -15.18
N THR A 66 -33.45 -14.99 -16.47
CA THR A 66 -32.66 -14.32 -17.52
C THR A 66 -32.49 -12.82 -17.25
N ARG A 67 -33.55 -12.15 -16.78
CA ARG A 67 -33.48 -10.74 -16.39
C ARG A 67 -32.57 -10.51 -15.21
N ARG A 68 -32.65 -11.34 -14.17
CA ARG A 68 -31.75 -11.24 -13.01
C ARG A 68 -30.30 -11.49 -13.39
N ASP A 69 -30.04 -12.48 -14.22
CA ASP A 69 -28.69 -12.80 -14.69
C ASP A 69 -28.13 -11.66 -15.54
N ALA A 70 -28.93 -11.06 -16.41
CA ALA A 70 -28.54 -9.89 -17.19
C ALA A 70 -28.25 -8.65 -16.32
N GLU A 71 -29.07 -8.40 -15.29
CA GLU A 71 -28.85 -7.32 -14.34
C GLU A 71 -27.58 -7.54 -13.52
N GLN A 72 -27.35 -8.77 -13.04
CA GLN A 72 -26.13 -9.13 -12.32
C GLN A 72 -24.88 -9.00 -13.23
N ALA A 73 -24.99 -9.44 -14.49
CA ALA A 73 -23.92 -9.28 -15.46
C ALA A 73 -23.64 -7.79 -15.76
N ALA A 74 -24.68 -6.95 -15.87
CA ALA A 74 -24.52 -5.52 -16.07
C ALA A 74 -23.87 -4.83 -14.87
N LEU A 75 -24.28 -5.19 -13.64
CA LEU A 75 -23.66 -4.67 -12.41
C LEU A 75 -22.19 -5.07 -12.30
N THR A 76 -21.84 -6.32 -12.62
CA THR A 76 -20.44 -6.78 -12.56
C THR A 76 -19.55 -6.14 -13.62
N GLU A 77 -20.07 -5.88 -14.83
CA GLU A 77 -19.34 -5.15 -15.87
C GLU A 77 -19.15 -3.67 -15.51
N LEU A 78 -20.15 -3.02 -14.90
CA LEU A 78 -20.00 -1.65 -14.38
C LEU A 78 -18.93 -1.59 -13.29
N GLN A 79 -18.98 -2.50 -12.32
CA GLN A 79 -17.96 -2.60 -11.27
C GLN A 79 -16.56 -2.82 -11.85
N ARG A 80 -16.41 -3.67 -12.86
CA ARG A 80 -15.13 -3.88 -13.55
C ARG A 80 -14.63 -2.60 -14.22
N ARG A 81 -15.52 -1.84 -14.86
CA ARG A 81 -15.16 -0.58 -15.50
C ARG A 81 -14.74 0.48 -14.48
N GLU A 82 -15.47 0.59 -13.38
CA GLU A 82 -15.13 1.50 -12.28
C GLU A 82 -13.76 1.14 -11.66
N GLN A 83 -13.51 -0.14 -11.41
CA GLN A 83 -12.20 -0.60 -10.94
C GLN A 83 -11.09 -0.25 -11.95
N ALA A 84 -11.33 -0.48 -13.24
CA ALA A 84 -10.36 -0.13 -14.28
C ALA A 84 -10.14 1.38 -14.42
N THR A 85 -11.14 2.22 -14.15
CA THR A 85 -10.97 3.68 -14.11
C THR A 85 -10.20 4.12 -12.88
N ASP A 86 -10.49 3.54 -11.72
CA ASP A 86 -9.78 3.84 -10.47
C ASP A 86 -8.31 3.44 -10.55
N GLU A 87 -8.01 2.27 -11.13
CA GLU A 87 -6.64 1.84 -11.35
C GLU A 87 -5.89 2.76 -12.31
N LYS A 88 -6.54 3.24 -13.37
CA LYS A 88 -5.96 4.20 -14.30
C LYS A 88 -5.71 5.56 -13.64
N LEU A 89 -6.64 6.03 -12.82
CA LEU A 89 -6.48 7.27 -12.05
C LEU A 89 -5.31 7.14 -11.08
N ARG A 90 -5.26 6.08 -10.27
CA ARG A 90 -4.12 5.83 -9.36
C ARG A 90 -2.79 5.71 -10.12
N ALA A 91 -2.78 5.06 -11.28
CA ALA A 91 -1.58 4.97 -12.10
C ALA A 91 -1.14 6.33 -12.67
N ALA A 92 -2.09 7.19 -13.04
CA ALA A 92 -1.81 8.56 -13.48
C ALA A 92 -1.29 9.43 -12.34
N GLU A 93 -1.95 9.40 -11.17
CA GLU A 93 -1.53 10.09 -9.95
C GLU A 93 -0.13 9.65 -9.52
N ALA A 94 0.17 8.35 -9.56
CA ALA A 94 1.49 7.83 -9.23
C ALA A 94 2.57 8.33 -10.20
N ARG A 95 2.26 8.44 -11.49
CA ARG A 95 3.20 8.98 -12.49
C ARG A 95 3.43 10.48 -12.29
N GLU A 96 2.40 11.23 -11.96
CA GLU A 96 2.51 12.66 -11.67
C GLU A 96 3.29 12.91 -10.36
N ALA A 97 3.00 12.15 -9.31
CA ALA A 97 3.75 12.17 -8.06
C ALA A 97 5.24 11.82 -8.28
N GLN A 98 5.53 10.85 -9.16
CA GLN A 98 6.90 10.52 -9.53
C GLN A 98 7.57 11.64 -10.33
N ALA A 99 6.86 12.28 -11.26
CA ALA A 99 7.39 13.39 -12.05
C ALA A 99 7.73 14.60 -11.18
N THR A 100 6.80 15.00 -10.30
CA THR A 100 7.00 16.10 -9.35
C THR A 100 8.14 15.80 -8.36
N ALA A 101 8.27 14.56 -7.88
CA ALA A 101 9.40 14.16 -7.04
C ALA A 101 10.75 14.26 -7.79
N ARG A 102 10.79 13.85 -9.06
CA ARG A 102 12.01 13.96 -9.90
C ARG A 102 12.38 15.41 -10.17
N GLU A 103 11.40 16.26 -10.46
CA GLU A 103 11.61 17.69 -10.67
C GLU A 103 12.19 18.34 -9.42
N ARG A 104 11.57 18.12 -8.25
CA ARG A 104 12.08 18.63 -6.97
C ARG A 104 13.51 18.16 -6.68
N ALA A 105 13.80 16.88 -6.91
CA ALA A 105 15.13 16.35 -6.71
C ALA A 105 16.14 16.94 -7.71
N ALA A 106 15.72 17.30 -8.92
CA ALA A 106 16.55 18.00 -9.89
C ALA A 106 16.80 19.46 -9.47
N SER A 107 15.77 20.19 -9.05
CA SER A 107 15.91 21.58 -8.56
C SER A 107 16.83 21.66 -7.34
N ARG A 108 16.69 20.74 -6.38
CA ARG A 108 17.59 20.66 -5.21
C ARG A 108 19.04 20.42 -5.62
N ARG A 109 19.28 19.47 -6.53
CA ARG A 109 20.63 19.20 -7.06
C ARG A 109 21.19 20.40 -7.82
N ALA A 110 20.38 21.08 -8.61
CA ALA A 110 20.79 22.26 -9.37
C ALA A 110 21.20 23.41 -8.43
N ALA A 111 20.43 23.68 -7.38
CA ALA A 111 20.76 24.68 -6.37
C ALA A 111 22.10 24.38 -5.67
N LEU A 112 22.28 23.13 -5.22
CA LEU A 112 23.52 22.69 -4.57
C LEU A 112 24.74 22.75 -5.50
N ALA A 113 24.59 22.28 -6.74
CA ALA A 113 25.63 22.34 -7.75
C ALA A 113 26.00 23.79 -8.11
N GLY A 114 25.00 24.69 -8.19
CA GLY A 114 25.21 26.12 -8.39
C GLY A 114 26.01 26.79 -7.27
N LEU A 115 25.95 26.25 -6.05
CA LEU A 115 26.75 26.70 -4.91
C LEU A 115 28.16 26.10 -4.84
N GLY A 116 28.49 25.18 -5.74
CA GLY A 116 29.82 24.56 -5.85
C GLY A 116 29.93 23.14 -5.33
N ALA A 117 28.83 22.50 -4.91
CA ALA A 117 28.86 21.08 -4.54
C ALA A 117 29.03 20.21 -5.78
N ALA A 118 29.96 19.24 -5.74
CA ALA A 118 30.27 18.38 -6.87
C ALA A 118 30.59 16.95 -6.42
N GLY A 119 30.47 15.98 -7.33
CA GLY A 119 30.85 14.58 -7.08
C GLY A 119 30.13 13.97 -5.87
N ASP A 120 30.90 13.33 -4.99
CA ASP A 120 30.39 12.68 -3.77
C ASP A 120 29.85 13.71 -2.76
N ASP A 121 30.48 14.89 -2.68
CA ASP A 121 30.01 15.97 -1.80
C ASP A 121 28.63 16.50 -2.21
N LEU A 122 28.30 16.48 -3.51
CA LEU A 122 26.95 16.79 -4.00
C LEU A 122 25.94 15.75 -3.52
N ALA A 123 26.29 14.46 -3.57
CA ALA A 123 25.40 13.40 -3.09
C ALA A 123 25.14 13.54 -1.58
N ASP A 124 26.18 13.82 -0.80
CA ASP A 124 26.08 14.04 0.64
C ASP A 124 25.29 15.32 0.97
N ALA A 125 25.51 16.40 0.22
CA ALA A 125 24.76 17.64 0.39
C ALA A 125 23.26 17.46 0.08
N VAL A 126 22.91 16.63 -0.92
CA VAL A 126 21.51 16.28 -1.22
C VAL A 126 20.87 15.56 -0.04
N LEU A 127 21.54 14.55 0.54
CA LEU A 127 21.02 13.83 1.71
C LEU A 127 20.79 14.74 2.91
N LEU A 128 21.67 15.72 3.13
CA LEU A 128 21.56 16.67 4.22
C LEU A 128 20.45 17.70 4.00
N ILE A 129 20.26 18.18 2.77
CA ILE A 129 19.13 19.04 2.42
C ILE A 129 17.82 18.29 2.53
N ASP A 130 17.75 17.05 2.05
CA ASP A 130 16.52 16.26 2.09
C ASP A 130 16.07 16.07 3.54
N ARG A 131 17.01 15.74 4.45
CA ARG A 131 16.73 15.65 5.88
C ARG A 131 16.36 17.00 6.51
N ALA A 132 16.98 18.10 6.09
CA ALA A 132 16.66 19.43 6.62
C ALA A 132 15.27 19.93 6.17
N LEU A 133 14.78 19.42 5.04
CA LEU A 133 13.49 19.77 4.45
C LEU A 133 12.43 18.68 4.62
N ASP A 134 12.67 17.65 5.44
CA ASP A 134 11.71 16.57 5.67
C ASP A 134 10.36 17.09 6.21
N ASP A 135 10.41 18.10 7.11
CA ASP A 135 9.24 18.78 7.66
C ASP A 135 8.55 19.71 6.64
N LYS A 136 9.21 19.99 5.51
CA LYS A 136 8.77 20.92 4.46
C LYS A 136 8.86 20.25 3.08
N ARG A 137 8.04 19.22 2.87
CA ARG A 137 7.99 18.46 1.61
C ARG A 137 7.70 19.31 0.38
N ASP A 138 6.92 20.38 0.54
CA ASP A 138 6.57 21.33 -0.52
C ASP A 138 7.38 22.63 -0.45
N ALA A 139 8.60 22.58 0.09
CA ALA A 139 9.53 23.71 0.06
C ALA A 139 9.71 24.22 -1.39
N ASP A 140 9.46 25.51 -1.58
CA ASP A 140 9.67 26.22 -2.84
C ASP A 140 11.17 26.43 -3.13
N GLU A 141 11.47 26.94 -4.33
CA GLU A 141 12.84 27.13 -4.78
C GLU A 141 13.63 28.09 -3.86
N GLU A 142 12.97 29.11 -3.31
CA GLU A 142 13.56 30.03 -2.34
C GLU A 142 13.92 29.33 -1.02
N ALA A 143 13.04 28.49 -0.48
CA ALA A 143 13.32 27.72 0.73
C ALA A 143 14.44 26.70 0.51
N VAL A 144 14.52 26.08 -0.68
CA VAL A 144 15.63 25.20 -1.04
C VAL A 144 16.95 25.98 -1.10
N ALA A 145 16.96 27.15 -1.73
CA ALA A 145 18.14 28.00 -1.80
C ALA A 145 18.60 28.46 -0.41
N ALA A 146 17.68 28.91 0.44
CA ALA A 146 17.99 29.31 1.82
C ALA A 146 18.55 28.15 2.65
N ALA A 147 17.97 26.95 2.52
CA ALA A 147 18.48 25.76 3.21
C ALA A 147 19.88 25.35 2.71
N ALA A 148 20.13 25.52 1.41
CA ALA A 148 21.42 25.27 0.79
C ALA A 148 22.50 26.24 1.27
N GLU A 149 22.20 27.54 1.38
CA GLU A 149 23.12 28.53 1.96
C GLU A 149 23.41 28.24 3.43
N GLN A 150 22.39 27.90 4.23
CA GLN A 150 22.61 27.47 5.62
C GLN A 150 23.45 26.20 5.72
N LEU A 151 23.35 25.29 4.74
CA LEU A 151 24.18 24.10 4.70
C LEU A 151 25.64 24.47 4.38
N LYS A 152 25.85 25.40 3.44
CA LYS A 152 27.17 25.92 3.07
C LYS A 152 27.87 26.62 4.23
N GLU A 153 27.15 27.44 4.99
CA GLU A 153 27.70 28.08 6.22
C GLU A 153 28.15 27.04 7.25
N ARG A 154 27.36 25.98 7.43
CA ARG A 154 27.65 24.91 8.38
C ARG A 154 28.75 23.96 7.91
N ARG A 155 28.83 23.71 6.61
CA ARG A 155 29.71 22.72 5.98
C ARG A 155 30.29 23.24 4.66
N PRO A 156 31.23 24.21 4.73
CA PRO A 156 31.86 24.80 3.54
C PRO A 156 32.63 23.76 2.72
N GLU A 157 33.15 22.72 3.37
CA GLU A 157 33.92 21.63 2.74
C GLU A 157 33.13 20.91 1.64
N LEU A 158 31.80 20.78 1.79
CA LEU A 158 30.92 20.14 0.79
C LEU A 158 30.78 20.95 -0.51
N PHE A 159 31.22 22.20 -0.51
CA PHE A 159 31.12 23.13 -1.63
C PHE A 159 32.51 23.52 -2.15
N GLY A 160 33.52 22.68 -1.88
CA GLY A 160 34.90 22.91 -2.30
C GLY A 160 35.62 24.04 -1.58
N GLN A 161 35.03 24.58 -0.49
CA GLN A 161 35.69 25.57 0.35
C GLN A 161 36.40 24.87 1.50
N THR A 162 37.70 24.62 1.33
CA THR A 162 38.57 24.25 2.45
C THR A 162 38.66 25.41 3.42
N ARG A 163 38.26 25.22 4.68
CA ARG A 163 38.50 26.21 5.73
C ARG A 163 40.00 26.39 5.92
N GLU A 164 40.54 27.44 5.32
CA GLU A 164 41.93 27.81 5.54
C GLU A 164 42.09 28.39 6.96
N THR A 165 42.99 27.76 7.70
CA THR A 165 43.63 28.17 8.97
C THR A 165 42.83 27.95 10.26
N THR A 166 43.04 26.77 10.85
CA THR A 166 43.36 26.76 12.29
C THR A 166 44.50 27.76 12.53
N PRO A 167 44.38 28.70 13.50
CA PRO A 167 45.52 29.53 13.86
C PRO A 167 46.69 28.61 14.22
N PRO A 168 47.94 28.96 13.83
CA PRO A 168 49.09 28.18 14.25
C PRO A 168 48.99 28.00 15.76
N ALA A 169 49.05 26.74 16.21
CA ALA A 169 49.05 26.45 17.64
C ALA A 169 50.05 27.40 18.33
N PRO A 170 49.69 28.05 19.44
CA PRO A 170 50.61 28.93 20.15
C PRO A 170 51.90 28.14 20.37
N GLY A 171 52.99 28.63 19.78
CA GLY A 171 54.26 27.91 19.70
C GLY A 171 54.83 27.68 21.09
N GLY A 172 54.45 26.57 21.73
CA GLY A 172 54.99 26.09 22.99
C GLY A 172 56.35 25.41 22.84
N SER A 173 57.21 25.93 21.96
CA SER A 173 58.60 25.47 21.91
C SER A 173 59.38 26.17 23.04
N PRO A 174 60.04 25.43 23.95
CA PRO A 174 60.90 26.05 24.95
C PRO A 174 62.01 26.82 24.25
N ALA A 175 62.39 27.96 24.82
CA ALA A 175 63.37 28.91 24.29
C ALA A 175 64.71 28.23 23.91
N GLY A 176 64.81 27.76 22.67
CA GLY A 176 65.92 26.95 22.20
C GLY A 176 65.68 26.47 20.77
N GLY A 177 65.63 27.41 19.83
CA GLY A 177 65.61 27.06 18.41
C GLY A 177 66.83 26.22 18.01
N PRO A 178 66.73 25.34 17.01
CA PRO A 178 67.86 24.52 16.55
C PRO A 178 69.03 25.41 16.12
N PRO A 179 70.29 25.08 16.49
CA PRO A 179 71.42 25.95 16.20
C PRO A 179 71.65 26.08 14.69
N SER A 180 71.92 27.32 14.27
CA SER A 180 72.28 27.66 12.89
C SER A 180 73.47 26.81 12.42
N ARG A 181 73.23 25.94 11.43
CA ARG A 181 74.28 25.19 10.74
C ARG A 181 74.99 26.13 9.76
N GLY A 182 75.83 27.03 10.29
CA GLY A 182 76.51 28.04 9.49
C GLY A 182 77.93 28.38 9.95
N GLY A 183 78.54 27.55 10.80
CA GLY A 183 79.93 27.75 11.24
C GLY A 183 80.91 26.87 10.47
N VAL A 184 81.99 27.46 9.97
CA VAL A 184 83.15 26.74 9.38
C VAL A 184 83.62 25.66 10.35
N PRO A 185 83.80 24.40 9.93
CA PRO A 185 84.24 23.33 10.82
C PRO A 185 85.62 23.69 11.40
N PRO A 186 85.81 23.63 12.73
CA PRO A 186 87.10 23.95 13.33
C PRO A 186 88.18 22.99 12.80
N LYS A 187 89.38 23.53 12.53
CA LYS A 187 90.52 22.75 12.02
C LYS A 187 90.76 21.53 12.92
N PRO A 188 90.86 20.31 12.34
CA PRO A 188 91.12 19.10 13.11
C PRO A 188 92.39 19.27 13.96
N GLY A 189 92.29 18.99 15.27
CA GLY A 189 93.41 19.11 16.22
C GLY A 189 93.51 20.44 16.98
N ALA A 190 92.75 21.48 16.62
CA ALA A 190 92.81 22.78 17.31
C ALA A 190 92.41 22.69 18.79
N ALA A 191 91.35 21.92 19.10
CA ALA A 191 90.89 21.72 20.47
C ALA A 191 91.92 20.96 21.34
N GLY A 192 92.65 20.01 20.76
CA GLY A 192 93.70 19.27 21.45
C GLY A 192 94.91 20.13 21.77
N LEU A 193 95.31 21.00 20.83
CA LEU A 193 96.42 21.94 21.00
C LEU A 193 96.09 22.99 22.07
N GLU A 194 94.86 23.51 22.07
CA GLU A 194 94.40 24.46 23.10
C GLU A 194 94.36 23.81 24.50
N MET A 195 93.91 22.56 24.60
CA MET A 195 93.93 21.78 25.85
C MET A 195 95.36 21.48 26.32
N ALA A 196 96.29 21.20 25.41
CA ALA A 196 97.69 20.95 25.74
C ALA A 196 98.39 22.21 26.26
N ARG A 197 98.09 23.39 25.67
CA ARG A 197 98.54 24.69 26.18
C ARG A 197 97.98 24.99 27.57
N ARG A 198 96.66 24.83 27.77
CA ARG A 198 96.03 25.07 29.09
C ARG A 198 96.58 24.16 30.18
N ARG A 199 97.00 22.95 29.84
CA ARG A 199 97.58 21.98 30.78
C ARG A 199 99.10 22.10 30.90
N GLY A 200 99.72 23.08 30.23
CA GLY A 200 101.16 23.34 30.32
C GLY A 200 102.05 22.30 29.66
N PHE A 201 101.49 21.45 28.78
CA PHE A 201 102.26 20.44 28.04
C PHE A 201 102.99 21.01 26.81
N ILE A 202 102.67 22.25 26.43
CA ILE A 202 103.32 22.98 25.34
C ILE A 202 103.60 24.39 25.85
N THR A 203 104.87 24.76 25.93
CA THR A 203 105.35 26.14 26.10
C THR A 203 105.71 26.68 24.71
N ASP A 204 105.23 27.88 24.38
CA ASP A 204 105.49 28.54 23.09
C ASP A 204 106.99 28.80 22.83
#